data_AF-A0A9E8J4J2-F1
#
_entry.id   AF-A0A9E8J4J2-F1
#
_cell.length_a   1.000
_cell.length_b   1.000
_cell.length_c   1.000
_cell.angle_alpha   90.00
_cell.angle_beta   90.00
_cell.angle_gamma   90.00
#
_symmetry.space_group_name_H-M   'P 1'
#
loop_
_entity.id
_entity.type
_entity.pdbx_description
1 polymer ?
#
loop_
_entity_poly.entity_id
_entity_poly.type
_entity_poly.pdbx_seq_one_letter_code
_entity_poly.pdbx_strand_id
1 'polypeptide(L)' 'MLQEIVNIIEKFYVWIIQNQEWVFSGIGVAVITGIVSLIFKKKVASYKQTIRSGAGSTNFQAGRDIKNIEMTKKVE' A
#
# COMPACT_ATOMS: atom_id res chain seq x y z
N MET A 1 -38.08 3.07 9.62
CA MET A 1 -37.10 2.97 8.52
C MET A 1 -36.70 4.32 7.93
N LEU A 2 -37.55 5.06 7.20
CA LEU A 2 -37.14 6.36 6.62
C LEU A 2 -36.74 7.37 7.70
N GLN A 3 -37.56 7.50 8.76
CA GLN A 3 -37.27 8.39 9.88
C GLN A 3 -35.99 8.01 10.63
N GLU A 4 -35.69 6.72 10.74
CA GLU A 4 -34.49 6.24 11.41
C GLU A 4 -33.24 6.59 10.62
N ILE A 5 -33.29 6.46 9.30
CA ILE A 5 -32.20 6.86 8.39
C ILE A 5 -31.93 8.36 8.51
N VAL A 6 -32.99 9.19 8.48
CA VAL A 6 -32.86 10.65 8.65
C VAL A 6 -32.21 10.98 9.99
N ASN A 7 -32.69 10.37 11.08
CA ASN A 7 -32.13 10.58 12.42
C ASN A 7 -30.64 10.18 12.52
N ILE A 8 -30.22 9.11 11.83
CA ILE A 8 -28.81 8.69 11.80
C ILE A 8 -27.96 9.72 11.06
N ILE A 9 -28.43 10.21 9.91
CA ILE A 9 -27.72 11.20 9.11
C ILE A 9 -27.57 12.52 9.89
N GLU A 10 -28.63 12.98 10.54
CA GLU A 10 -28.60 14.20 11.35
C GLU A 10 -27.60 14.09 12.50
N LYS A 11 -27.61 12.98 13.24
CA LYS A 11 -26.64 12.72 14.32
C LYS A 11 -25.21 12.72 13.81
N PHE A 12 -24.98 12.08 12.66
CA PHE A 12 -23.66 12.03 12.05
C PHE A 12 -23.18 13.41 11.60
N TYR A 13 -24.07 14.19 10.96
CA TYR A 13 -23.78 15.56 10.55
C TYR A 13 -23.41 16.45 11.74
N VAL A 14 -24.22 16.43 12.81
CA VAL A 14 -23.96 17.18 14.04
C VAL A 14 -22.61 16.78 14.66
N TRP A 15 -22.31 15.48 14.70
CA TRP A 15 -21.03 15.02 15.22
C TRP A 15 -19.86 15.54 14.42
N ILE A 16 -19.91 15.53 13.08
CA ILE A 16 -18.83 16.08 12.24
C ILE A 16 -18.60 17.57 12.54
N ILE A 17 -19.66 18.37 12.61
CA ILE A 17 -19.55 19.81 12.85
C ILE A 17 -18.93 20.10 14.23
N GLN A 18 -19.34 19.35 15.26
CA GLN A 18 -18.77 19.48 16.61
C GLN A 18 -17.29 19.09 16.68
N ASN A 19 -16.83 18.27 15.73
CA ASN A 19 -15.51 17.66 15.73
C ASN A 19 -14.60 18.17 14.59
N GLN A 20 -15.06 19.17 13.84
CA GLN A 20 -14.40 19.64 12.61
C GLN A 20 -12.93 20.01 12.81
N GLU A 21 -12.60 20.63 13.95
CA GLU A 21 -11.22 21.05 14.24
C GLU A 21 -10.27 19.87 14.28
N TRP A 22 -10.65 18.77 14.95
CA TRP A 22 -9.81 17.59 14.99
C TRP A 22 -9.86 16.83 13.67
N VAL A 23 -11.02 16.66 13.05
CA VAL A 23 -11.20 15.90 11.80
C VAL A 23 -10.38 16.51 10.66
N PHE A 24 -10.39 17.83 10.54
CA PHE A 24 -9.66 18.57 9.51
C PHE A 24 -8.31 19.12 9.98
N SER A 25 -7.88 18.81 11.20
CA SER A 25 -6.49 19.05 11.62
C SER A 25 -5.53 18.16 10.83
N GLY A 26 -4.26 18.57 10.74
CA GLY A 26 -3.21 17.74 10.13
C GLY A 26 -3.11 16.34 10.74
N ILE A 27 -3.32 16.21 12.05
CA ILE A 27 -3.32 14.90 12.74
C ILE A 27 -4.58 14.08 12.40
N GLY A 28 -5.76 14.70 12.36
CA GLY A 28 -7.01 14.00 12.02
C GLY A 28 -7.00 13.48 10.59
N VAL A 29 -6.55 14.31 9.64
CA VAL A 29 -6.40 13.90 8.24
C VAL A 29 -5.40 12.74 8.12
N ALA A 30 -4.26 12.79 8.84
CA ALA A 30 -3.28 11.71 8.84
C ALA A 30 -3.86 10.40 9.39
N VAL A 31 -4.64 10.45 10.48
CA VAL A 31 -5.29 9.27 11.06
C VAL A 31 -6.33 8.68 10.10
N ILE A 32 -7.22 9.52 9.56
CA ILE A 32 -8.27 9.07 8.63
C ILE A 32 -7.64 8.44 7.38
N THR A 33 -6.69 9.12 6.75
CA THR A 33 -5.99 8.61 5.56
C THR A 33 -5.18 7.35 5.86
N GLY A 34 -4.59 7.23 7.05
CA GLY A 34 -3.92 6.03 7.52
C GLY A 34 -4.86 4.84 7.63
N ILE A 35 -6.03 5.01 8.27
CA ILE A 35 -7.05 3.97 8.40
C ILE A 35 -7.58 3.54 7.02
N VAL A 36 -7.92 4.51 6.17
CA VAL A 36 -8.35 4.23 4.79
C VAL A 36 -7.27 3.46 4.03
N SER A 37 -6.02 3.89 4.12
CA SER A 37 -4.91 3.19 3.46
C SER A 37 -4.74 1.76 3.96
N LEU A 38 -4.95 1.48 5.25
CA LEU A 38 -4.89 0.11 5.79
C LEU A 38 -6.03 -0.78 5.27
N ILE A 39 -7.25 -0.26 5.14
CA ILE A 39 -8.40 -1.00 4.62
C ILE A 39 -8.26 -1.25 3.11
N PHE A 40 -7.80 -0.24 2.37
CA PHE A 40 -7.65 -0.28 0.92
C PHE A 40 -6.22 -0.65 0.47
N LYS A 41 -5.41 -1.20 1.38
CA LYS A 41 -4.06 -1.68 1.05
C LYS A 41 -4.18 -2.74 -0.03
N LYS A 42 -3.94 -2.34 -1.28
CA LYS A 42 -3.78 -3.29 -2.38
C LYS A 42 -2.62 -4.19 -2.01
N LYS A 43 -2.85 -5.50 -2.00
CA LYS A 43 -1.73 -6.46 -1.97
C LYS A 43 -0.84 -6.06 -3.13
N VAL A 44 0.39 -5.64 -2.85
CA VAL A 44 1.36 -5.33 -3.90
C VAL A 44 1.37 -6.56 -4.78
N ALA A 45 0.91 -6.43 -6.03
CA ALA A 45 0.98 -7.52 -6.98
C ALA A 45 2.45 -7.92 -6.99
N SER A 46 2.75 -9.18 -6.67
CA SER A 46 4.12 -9.71 -6.76
C SER A 46 4.68 -9.22 -8.08
N TYR A 47 5.68 -8.34 -8.03
CA TYR A 47 6.17 -7.65 -9.20
C TYR A 47 6.66 -8.76 -10.12
N LYS A 48 5.87 -9.09 -11.15
CA LYS A 48 6.16 -10.20 -12.06
C LYS A 48 7.25 -9.72 -13.00
N GLN A 49 8.46 -9.56 -12.46
CA GLN A 49 9.66 -9.24 -13.23
C GLN A 49 9.89 -10.39 -14.20
N THR A 50 9.67 -10.14 -15.49
CA THR A 50 10.01 -11.09 -16.54
C THR A 50 11.33 -10.64 -17.14
N ILE A 51 12.43 -11.26 -16.72
CA ILE A 51 13.76 -11.00 -17.27
C ILE A 51 13.96 -11.95 -18.46
N ARG A 52 14.19 -11.42 -19.66
CA ARG A 52 14.55 -12.24 -20.83
C ARG A 52 16.07 -12.36 -20.91
N SER A 53 16.61 -13.55 -20.63
CA SER A 53 18.02 -13.90 -20.90
C SER A 53 18.23 -14.17 -22.40
N GLY A 54 19.25 -13.56 -22.99
CA GLY A 54 19.80 -13.96 -24.30
C GLY A 54 20.75 -15.15 -24.18
N ALA A 55 21.15 -15.73 -25.33
CA ALA A 55 22.11 -16.84 -25.37
C ALA A 55 23.44 -16.42 -24.71
N GLY A 56 23.84 -17.12 -23.64
CA GLY A 56 25.05 -16.84 -22.87
C GLY A 56 24.87 -15.98 -21.61
N SER A 57 23.64 -15.58 -21.25
CA SER A 57 23.40 -14.80 -20.02
C SER A 57 22.97 -15.68 -18.83
N THR A 58 23.57 -15.44 -17.68
CA THR A 58 23.19 -16.04 -16.39
C THR A 58 22.36 -15.02 -15.62
N ASN A 59 21.04 -15.20 -15.61
CA ASN A 59 20.14 -14.28 -14.90
C ASN A 59 20.12 -14.63 -13.41
N PHE A 60 20.76 -13.81 -12.57
CA PHE A 60 20.65 -13.90 -11.13
C PHE A 60 19.61 -12.89 -10.64
N GLN A 61 18.46 -13.38 -10.19
CA GLN A 61 17.42 -12.56 -9.60
C GLN A 61 17.27 -12.94 -8.12
N ALA A 62 17.60 -12.02 -7.23
CA ALA A 62 17.32 -12.16 -5.82
C ALA A 62 16.47 -10.98 -5.36
N GLY A 63 15.41 -11.28 -4.60
CA GLY A 63 14.57 -10.25 -3.98
C GLY A 63 15.24 -9.50 -2.83
N ARG A 64 16.51 -9.81 -2.52
CA ARG A 64 17.40 -9.23 -1.48
C ARG A 64 18.87 -9.40 -1.91
N ASP A 65 19.83 -8.98 -1.09
CA ASP A 65 21.26 -9.02 -1.41
C ASP A 65 21.76 -10.43 -1.78
N ILE A 66 22.48 -10.51 -2.90
CA ILE A 66 23.20 -11.71 -3.34
C ILE A 66 24.58 -11.67 -2.69
N LYS A 67 24.73 -12.32 -1.52
CA LYS A 67 26.04 -12.58 -0.93
C LYS A 67 26.60 -13.86 -1.56
N ASN A 68 27.66 -13.71 -2.36
CA ASN A 68 28.46 -14.76 -3.00
C ASN A 68 27.98 -15.16 -4.41
N ILE A 69 28.47 -14.44 -5.42
CA ILE A 69 28.55 -14.95 -6.79
C ILE A 69 30.02 -15.29 -7.03
N GLU A 70 30.42 -16.55 -6.87
CA GLU A 70 31.74 -17.01 -7.32
C GLU A 70 31.69 -17.20 -8.84
N MET A 71 32.38 -16.31 -9.56
CA MET A 71 32.51 -16.43 -11.01
C MET A 71 33.60 -17.45 -11.36
N THR A 72 33.22 -18.71 -11.57
CA THR A 72 34.13 -19.68 -12.18
C THR A 72 34.23 -19.38 -13.68
N LYS A 73 35.27 -18.63 -14.07
CA LYS A 73 35.57 -18.37 -15.48
C LYS A 73 35.97 -19.70 -16.14
N LYS A 74 35.14 -20.24 -17.03
CA LYS A 74 35.59 -21.30 -17.93
C LYS A 74 36.64 -20.69 -18.86
N VAL A 75 37.87 -21.19 -18.73
CA VAL A 75 38.96 -20.95 -19.69
C VAL A 75 38.70 -21.92 -20.85
N GLU A 76 38.32 -21.38 -22.00
CA GLU A 76 38.48 -22.02 -23.32
C GLU A 76 39.64 -21.34 -24.04
#